data_AF-A0A2W1KAK4-F1
#
_entry.id   AF-A0A2W1KAK4-F1
#
_cell.length_a   1.000
_cell.length_b   1.000
_cell.length_c   1.000
_cell.angle_alpha   90.00
_cell.angle_beta   90.00
_cell.angle_gamma   90.00
#
_symmetry.space_group_name_H-M   'P 1'
#
loop_
_entity.id
_entity.type
_entity.pdbx_description
1 polymer ?
#
loop_
_entity_poly.entity_id
_entity_poly.type
_entity_poly.pdbx_seq_one_letter_code
_entity_poly.pdbx_strand_id
1 'polypeptide(L)'
;MENELEDIIKYRVAITLNILLEKNKLLKGKGKPPSSYNQIALDAHVRKATVSNTFNAKTAPNVTTLIMIIEAMQYGLKDFSEIYNSISDNDLKKYRKK
;
A
#
# COMPACT_ATOMS: atom_id res chain seq x y z
N MET A 1 -1.75 1.00 23.99
CA MET A 1 -0.76 0.00 23.51
C MET A 1 -1.28 -0.77 22.30
N GLU A 2 -2.41 -1.48 22.38
CA GLU A 2 -2.93 -2.27 21.25
C GLU A 2 -3.32 -1.41 20.04
N ASN A 3 -4.10 -0.34 20.24
CA ASN A 3 -4.47 0.61 19.19
C ASN A 3 -3.25 1.33 18.56
N GLU A 4 -2.18 1.53 19.34
CA GLU A 4 -0.97 2.22 18.85
C GLU A 4 -0.13 1.31 17.96
N LEU A 5 -0.01 0.04 18.31
CA LEU A 5 0.65 -0.96 17.46
C LEU A 5 -0.13 -1.15 16.15
N GLU A 6 -1.45 -1.23 16.21
CA GLU A 6 -2.30 -1.34 15.03
C GLU A 6 -2.12 -0.13 14.10
N ASP A 7 -2.07 1.09 14.66
CA ASP A 7 -1.82 2.31 13.89
C ASP A 7 -0.43 2.30 13.23
N ILE A 8 0.61 1.86 13.94
CA ILE A 8 1.96 1.71 13.37
C ILE A 8 1.93 0.75 12.17
N ILE A 9 1.26 -0.39 12.30
CA ILE A 9 1.15 -1.37 11.21
C ILE A 9 0.38 -0.76 10.03
N LYS A 10 -0.78 -0.12 10.27
CA LYS A 10 -1.56 0.57 9.23
C LYS A 10 -0.74 1.61 8.48
N TYR A 11 0.05 2.41 9.20
CA TYR A 11 0.93 3.41 8.58
C TYR A 11 2.04 2.76 7.76
N ARG A 12 2.72 1.73 8.27
CA ARG A 12 3.75 1.02 7.50
C ARG A 12 3.18 0.42 6.21
N VAL A 13 2.00 -0.22 6.28
CA VAL A 13 1.29 -0.74 5.10
C VAL A 13 1.00 0.38 4.11
N ALA A 14 0.37 1.47 4.56
CA ALA A 14 0.01 2.59 3.70
C ALA A 14 1.23 3.24 3.05
N ILE A 15 2.30 3.52 3.81
CA ILE A 15 3.55 4.08 3.29
C ILE A 15 4.14 3.16 2.21
N THR A 16 4.23 1.86 2.52
CA THR A 16 4.78 0.85 1.59
C THR A 16 4.02 0.83 0.27
N LEU A 17 2.69 0.76 0.32
CA LEU A 17 1.85 0.74 -0.87
C LEU A 17 1.96 2.05 -1.67
N ASN A 18 2.07 3.20 -1.00
CA ASN A 18 2.29 4.48 -1.69
C ASN A 18 3.64 4.50 -2.39
N ILE A 19 4.72 4.01 -1.77
CA ILE A 19 6.04 3.91 -2.43
C ILE A 19 5.96 3.04 -3.68
N LEU A 20 5.32 1.88 -3.60
CA LEU A 20 5.12 0.98 -4.75
C LEU A 20 4.28 1.66 -5.86
N LEU A 21 3.25 2.40 -5.49
CA LEU A 21 2.42 3.14 -6.44
C LEU A 21 3.19 4.26 -7.14
N GLU A 22 4.03 5.00 -6.41
CA GLU A 22 4.89 6.02 -7.01
C GLU A 22 5.91 5.39 -7.97
N LYS A 23 6.50 4.25 -7.62
CA LYS A 23 7.34 3.47 -8.56
C LYS A 23 6.57 3.11 -9.84
N ASN A 24 5.33 2.65 -9.73
CA ASN A 24 4.49 2.34 -10.89
C ASN A 24 4.19 3.58 -11.75
N LYS A 25 3.95 4.74 -11.14
CA LYS A 25 3.70 6.01 -11.87
C LYS A 25 4.91 6.48 -12.70
N LEU A 26 6.13 6.15 -12.26
CA LEU A 26 7.36 6.51 -12.97
C LEU A 26 7.61 5.64 -14.22
N LEU A 27 7.00 4.44 -14.28
CA LEU A 27 7.15 3.54 -15.42
C LEU A 27 6.32 4.01 -16.62
N LYS A 28 6.93 3.99 -17.82
CA LYS A 28 6.32 4.39 -19.09
C LYS A 28 6.32 3.22 -20.07
N GLY A 29 5.31 3.14 -20.93
CA GLY A 29 5.22 2.14 -22.00
C GLY A 29 3.95 1.30 -21.97
N LYS A 30 3.79 0.41 -22.97
CA LYS A 30 2.71 -0.58 -23.01
C LYS A 30 2.97 -1.65 -21.95
N GLY A 31 1.90 -2.10 -21.29
CA GLY A 31 2.00 -3.09 -20.20
C GLY A 31 2.50 -2.52 -18.88
N LYS A 32 2.46 -1.20 -18.68
CA LYS A 32 2.84 -0.60 -17.39
C LYS A 32 1.92 -1.10 -16.26
N PRO A 33 2.46 -1.27 -15.05
CA PRO A 33 1.67 -1.72 -13.92
C PRO A 33 0.64 -0.66 -13.50
N PRO A 34 -0.41 -1.05 -12.76
CA PRO A 34 -1.44 -0.14 -12.29
C PRO A 34 -0.88 1.04 -11.50
N SER A 35 -1.28 2.26 -11.91
CA SER A 35 -0.79 3.52 -11.35
C SER A 35 -1.90 4.40 -10.75
N SER A 36 -3.10 3.85 -10.53
CA SER A 36 -4.22 4.54 -9.90
C SER A 36 -5.04 3.60 -9.00
N TYR A 37 -5.69 4.13 -7.97
CA TYR A 37 -6.54 3.34 -7.07
C TYR A 37 -7.68 2.63 -7.80
N ASN A 38 -8.22 3.24 -8.86
CA ASN A 38 -9.30 2.62 -9.63
C ASN A 38 -8.80 1.39 -10.39
N GLN A 39 -7.65 1.48 -11.04
CA GLN A 39 -7.07 0.35 -11.76
C GLN A 39 -6.71 -0.78 -10.79
N ILE A 40 -6.03 -0.45 -9.68
CA ILE A 40 -5.70 -1.44 -8.64
C ILE A 40 -6.96 -2.12 -8.13
N ALA A 41 -8.05 -1.38 -7.88
CA ALA A 41 -9.30 -1.95 -7.39
C ALA A 41 -9.94 -2.93 -8.39
N LEU A 42 -9.92 -2.59 -9.68
CA LEU A 42 -10.43 -3.47 -10.74
C LEU A 42 -9.61 -4.75 -10.83
N ASP A 43 -8.29 -4.63 -10.86
CA ASP A 43 -7.37 -5.75 -11.03
C ASP A 43 -7.32 -6.65 -9.78
N ALA A 44 -7.46 -6.05 -8.59
CA ALA A 44 -7.56 -6.77 -7.32
C ALA A 44 -8.98 -7.29 -7.03
N HIS A 45 -9.99 -7.04 -7.87
CA HIS A 45 -11.39 -7.40 -7.62
C HIS A 45 -11.94 -6.94 -6.24
N VAL A 46 -11.53 -5.74 -5.79
CA VAL A 46 -12.03 -5.13 -4.53
C VAL A 46 -12.70 -3.79 -4.79
N ARG A 47 -13.46 -3.29 -3.82
CA ARG A 47 -14.06 -1.95 -3.92
C ARG A 47 -12.95 -0.90 -3.92
N LYS A 48 -13.06 0.12 -4.78
CA LYS A 48 -12.16 1.29 -4.80
C LYS A 48 -12.03 1.96 -3.44
N ALA A 49 -13.12 1.99 -2.66
CA ALA A 49 -13.11 2.51 -1.29
C ALA A 49 -12.16 1.73 -0.37
N THR A 50 -12.08 0.41 -0.52
CA THR A 50 -11.13 -0.44 0.23
C THR A 50 -9.70 -0.06 -0.09
N VAL A 51 -9.34 0.02 -1.39
CA VAL A 51 -8.01 0.46 -1.83
C VAL A 51 -7.68 1.84 -1.27
N SER A 52 -8.59 2.81 -1.43
CA SER A 52 -8.41 4.16 -0.90
C SER A 52 -8.20 4.17 0.61
N ASN A 53 -9.01 3.43 1.37
CA ASN A 53 -8.89 3.38 2.83
C ASN A 53 -7.56 2.76 3.27
N THR A 54 -7.12 1.69 2.61
CA THR A 54 -5.83 1.05 2.89
C THR A 54 -4.65 1.98 2.58
N PHE A 55 -4.65 2.64 1.42
CA PHE A 55 -3.57 3.55 1.03
C PHE A 55 -3.50 4.83 1.88
N ASN A 56 -4.60 5.19 2.54
CA ASN A 56 -4.68 6.34 3.44
C ASN A 56 -4.70 5.95 4.93
N ALA A 57 -4.33 4.70 5.24
CA ALA A 57 -4.30 4.16 6.61
C ALA A 57 -5.61 4.33 7.42
N LYS A 58 -6.76 4.46 6.76
CA LYS A 58 -8.08 4.59 7.42
C LYS A 58 -8.54 3.27 8.03
N THR A 59 -8.17 2.15 7.40
CA THR A 59 -8.49 0.80 7.84
C THR A 59 -7.33 -0.15 7.55
N ALA A 60 -7.06 -1.10 8.44
CA ALA A 60 -6.17 -2.21 8.14
C ALA A 60 -6.87 -3.18 7.16
N PRO A 61 -6.28 -3.51 6.01
CA PRO A 61 -6.79 -4.61 5.19
C PRO A 61 -6.57 -5.93 5.92
N ASN A 62 -7.46 -6.90 5.72
CA ASN A 62 -7.11 -8.29 6.06
C ASN A 62 -5.98 -8.79 5.13
N VAL A 63 -5.32 -9.88 5.52
CA VAL A 63 -4.16 -10.42 4.80
C VAL A 63 -4.50 -10.73 3.33
N THR A 64 -5.65 -11.35 3.07
CA THR A 64 -6.10 -11.67 1.71
C THR A 64 -6.25 -10.41 0.84
N THR A 65 -6.89 -9.36 1.36
CA THR A 65 -7.06 -8.07 0.67
C THR A 65 -5.72 -7.41 0.41
N LEU A 66 -4.80 -7.45 1.39
CA LEU A 66 -3.45 -6.90 1.22
C LEU A 66 -2.69 -7.61 0.09
N ILE A 67 -2.73 -8.95 0.06
CA ILE A 67 -2.09 -9.75 -1.00
C ILE A 67 -2.71 -9.43 -2.36
N MET A 68 -4.03 -9.38 -2.47
CA MET A 68 -4.72 -9.04 -3.72
C MET A 68 -4.32 -7.65 -4.24
N ILE A 69 -4.17 -6.66 -3.35
CA ILE A 69 -3.67 -5.33 -3.72
C ILE A 69 -2.22 -5.39 -4.21
N ILE A 70 -1.33 -6.11 -3.51
CA ILE A 70 0.09 -6.23 -3.87
C ILE A 70 0.25 -6.89 -5.24
N GLU A 71 -0.43 -8.01 -5.48
CA GLU A 71 -0.39 -8.73 -6.75
C GLU A 71 -1.00 -7.93 -7.89
N ALA A 72 -2.13 -7.24 -7.65
CA ALA A 72 -2.72 -6.34 -8.63
C ALA A 72 -1.77 -5.19 -9.02
N MET A 73 -0.92 -4.74 -8.11
CA MET A 73 0.12 -3.76 -8.41
C MET A 73 1.33 -4.34 -9.17
N GLN A 74 1.31 -5.63 -9.49
CA GLN A 74 2.37 -6.41 -10.13
C GLN A 74 3.64 -6.52 -9.27
N TYR A 75 3.48 -6.61 -7.95
CA TYR A 75 4.56 -6.90 -7.01
C TYR A 75 4.32 -8.22 -6.29
N GLY A 76 5.38 -8.79 -5.72
CA GLY A 76 5.31 -9.92 -4.80
C GLY A 76 5.38 -9.49 -3.33
N LEU A 77 5.09 -10.44 -2.43
CA LEU A 77 5.26 -10.26 -0.98
C LEU A 77 6.69 -9.90 -0.59
N LYS A 78 7.68 -10.40 -1.34
CA LYS A 78 9.09 -10.06 -1.13
C LYS A 78 9.33 -8.56 -1.32
N ASP A 79 8.91 -8.01 -2.46
CA ASP A 79 9.06 -6.57 -2.78
C ASP A 79 8.36 -5.69 -1.74
N PHE A 80 7.17 -6.10 -1.31
CA PHE A 80 6.45 -5.43 -0.23
C PHE A 80 7.25 -5.47 1.08
N SER A 81 7.73 -6.64 1.48
CA SER A 81 8.42 -6.84 2.77
C SER A 81 9.73 -6.06 2.87
N GLU A 82 10.49 -5.96 1.78
CA GLU A 82 11.74 -5.21 1.73
C GLU A 82 11.49 -3.72 2.02
N ILE A 83 10.46 -3.14 1.39
CA ILE A 83 10.08 -1.74 1.65
C ILE A 83 9.48 -1.59 3.05
N TYR A 84 8.57 -2.48 3.46
CA TYR A 84 7.92 -2.45 4.77
C TYR A 84 8.94 -2.46 5.93
N ASN A 85 9.96 -3.30 5.82
CA ASN A 85 11.03 -3.41 6.81
C ASN A 85 11.99 -2.21 6.78
N SER A 86 12.08 -1.50 5.65
CA SER A 86 12.89 -0.28 5.54
C SER A 86 12.26 0.97 6.17
N ILE A 87 10.97 0.93 6.49
CA ILE A 87 10.25 2.09 7.07
C ILE A 87 10.76 2.39 8.47
N SER A 88 11.33 3.58 8.65
CA SER A 88 11.86 4.07 9.92
C SER A 88 10.78 4.75 10.76
N ASP A 89 11.04 4.92 12.07
CA ASP A 89 10.17 5.71 12.95
C ASP A 89 10.04 7.17 12.51
N ASN A 90 11.05 7.68 11.82
CA ASN A 90 11.01 9.05 11.31
C ASN A 90 10.02 9.17 10.13
N ASP A 91 9.90 8.14 9.31
CA ASP A 91 8.89 8.07 8.24
C ASP A 91 7.48 7.99 8.82
N LEU A 92 7.29 7.21 9.89
CA LEU A 92 6.03 7.15 10.62
C LEU A 92 5.65 8.51 11.22
N LYS A 93 6.61 9.22 11.82
CA LYS A 93 6.39 10.57 12.36
C LYS A 93 6.02 11.58 11.27
N LYS A 94 6.66 11.50 10.09
CA LYS A 94 6.31 12.35 8.94
C LYS A 94 4.91 12.04 8.42
N TYR A 95 4.54 10.76 8.33
CA TYR A 95 3.23 10.34 7.85
C TYR A 95 2.10 10.79 8.79
N ARG A 96 2.26 10.68 10.11
CA ARG A 96 1.26 11.16 11.10
C ARG A 96 0.97 12.66 11.05
N LYS A 97 1.87 13.47 10.49
CA LYS A 97 1.73 14.93 10.39
C LYS A 97 1.03 15.40 9.10
N LYS A 98 0.72 14.46 8.20
CA LYS A 98 0.09 14.73 6.89
C LYS A 98 -1.42 14.65 6.99
#